data_AF-A0A3D0X276-F1
#
_entry.id   AF-A0A3D0X276-F1
#
_cell.length_a   1.000
_cell.length_b   1.000
_cell.length_c   1.000
_cell.angle_alpha   90.00
_cell.angle_beta   90.00
_cell.angle_gamma   90.00
#
_symmetry.space_group_name_H-M   'P 1'
#
loop_
_entity.id
_entity.type
_entity.pdbx_description
1 polymer ?
#
loop_
_entity_poly.entity_id
_entity_poly.type
_entity_poly.pdbx_seq_one_letter_code
_entity_poly.pdbx_strand_id
1 'polypeptide(L)'
;MGHPVTTNPFIIMLINMTIVFIVLVSLSFVIRLIHYVDPTVKKEAPKEAPKVAPAPPVEEPEPVAESGVSGEVIAVISAALAAYGCSAGQIRAVRPIDRQGWKQSGRFQGGNTQ
;
A
#
# COMPACT_ATOMS: atom_id res chain seq x y z
N MET A 1 17.54 -35.11 19.59
CA MET A 1 18.96 -34.95 19.17
C MET A 1 18.96 -34.20 17.85
N GLY A 2 19.82 -33.19 17.72
CA GLY A 2 19.64 -32.02 16.85
C GLY A 2 19.29 -32.29 15.39
N HIS A 3 18.32 -31.52 14.88
CA HIS A 3 18.07 -31.41 13.44
C HIS A 3 19.31 -30.77 12.80
N PRO A 4 19.90 -31.35 11.74
CA PRO A 4 20.98 -30.70 11.01
C PRO A 4 20.39 -29.50 10.26
N VAL A 5 20.32 -28.37 10.94
CA VAL A 5 20.15 -27.07 10.31
C VAL A 5 21.50 -26.68 9.72
N THR A 6 21.48 -26.21 8.48
CA THR A 6 22.68 -25.82 7.73
C THR A 6 23.44 -24.77 8.54
N THR A 7 24.52 -25.18 9.21
CA THR A 7 25.21 -24.37 10.24
C THR A 7 26.16 -23.34 9.62
N ASN A 8 26.22 -23.29 8.28
CA ASN A 8 27.11 -22.42 7.55
C ASN A 8 26.40 -21.08 7.24
N PRO A 9 26.89 -19.93 7.75
CA PRO A 9 26.25 -18.63 7.56
C PRO A 9 26.12 -18.20 6.09
N PHE A 10 27.06 -18.62 5.22
CA PHE A 10 26.96 -18.34 3.78
C PHE A 10 25.80 -19.10 3.12
N ILE A 11 25.53 -20.33 3.57
CA ILE A 11 24.41 -21.13 3.05
C ILE A 11 23.08 -20.53 3.49
N ILE A 12 22.99 -20.05 4.73
CA ILE A 12 21.79 -19.38 5.24
C ILE A 12 21.48 -18.11 4.41
N MET A 13 22.52 -17.32 4.08
CA MET A 13 22.38 -16.15 3.22
C MET A 13 21.90 -16.50 1.81
N LEU A 14 22.52 -17.51 1.18
CA LEU A 14 22.14 -17.99 -0.15
C LEU A 14 20.69 -18.49 -0.18
N ILE A 15 20.28 -19.28 0.82
CA ILE A 15 18.91 -19.81 0.90
C ILE A 15 17.89 -18.66 0.95
N ASN A 16 18.10 -17.66 1.82
CA ASN A 16 17.17 -16.54 1.94
C ASN A 16 17.12 -15.70 0.65
N MET A 17 18.28 -15.40 0.06
CA MET A 17 18.36 -14.66 -1.20
C MET A 17 17.65 -15.41 -2.33
N THR A 18 17.87 -16.71 -2.45
CA THR A 18 17.25 -17.54 -3.49
C THR A 18 15.74 -17.69 -3.29
N ILE A 19 15.26 -17.93 -2.06
CA ILE A 19 13.82 -18.06 -1.79
C ILE A 19 13.07 -16.77 -2.14
N VAL A 20 13.58 -15.61 -1.72
CA VAL A 20 12.96 -14.32 -2.05
C VAL A 20 12.90 -14.14 -3.58
N PHE A 21 13.99 -14.46 -4.28
CA PHE A 21 14.04 -14.37 -5.74
C PHE A 21 13.03 -15.31 -6.40
N ILE A 22 12.93 -16.56 -5.95
CA ILE A 22 11.97 -17.55 -6.47
C ILE A 22 10.54 -17.06 -6.30
N VAL A 23 10.20 -16.50 -5.14
CA VAL A 23 8.86 -15.99 -4.88
C VAL A 23 8.53 -14.82 -5.81
N LEU A 24 9.44 -13.86 -5.98
CA LEU A 24 9.25 -12.71 -6.88
C LEU A 24 9.10 -13.14 -8.34
N VAL A 25 9.96 -14.04 -8.81
CA VAL A 25 9.88 -14.57 -10.19
C VAL A 25 8.60 -15.36 -10.39
N SER A 26 8.19 -16.16 -9.40
CA SER A 26 6.95 -16.95 -9.48
C SER A 26 5.72 -16.07 -9.61
N LEU A 27 5.61 -15.01 -8.80
CA LEU A 27 4.51 -14.05 -8.92
C LEU A 27 4.50 -13.37 -10.29
N SER A 28 5.66 -12.94 -10.79
CA SER A 28 5.79 -12.34 -12.13
C SER A 28 5.38 -13.33 -13.23
N PHE A 29 5.78 -14.59 -13.11
CA PHE A 29 5.47 -15.64 -14.07
C PHE A 29 3.99 -15.99 -14.06
N VAL A 30 3.35 -16.11 -12.89
CA VAL A 30 1.91 -16.41 -12.75
C VAL A 30 1.07 -15.31 -13.42
N ILE A 31 1.38 -14.04 -13.19
CA ILE A 31 0.68 -12.91 -13.82
C ILE A 31 0.80 -12.98 -15.35
N ARG A 32 2.03 -13.22 -15.86
CA ARG A 32 2.28 -13.33 -17.31
C ARG A 32 1.59 -14.56 -17.92
N LEU A 33 1.57 -15.67 -17.19
CA LEU A 33 0.94 -16.92 -17.64
C LEU A 33 -0.58 -16.76 -17.73
N ILE A 34 -1.20 -16.11 -16.75
CA ILE A 34 -2.63 -15.78 -16.79
C ILE A 34 -2.92 -14.85 -17.97
N HIS A 35 -2.11 -13.81 -18.19
CA HIS A 35 -2.29 -12.95 -19.38
C HIS A 35 -2.09 -13.68 -20.71
N TYR A 36 -1.23 -14.69 -20.77
CA TYR A 36 -0.97 -15.47 -21.98
C TYR A 36 -2.07 -16.51 -22.26
N VAL A 37 -2.60 -17.15 -21.21
CA VAL A 37 -3.65 -18.18 -21.31
C VAL A 37 -5.04 -17.55 -21.35
N ASP A 38 -5.24 -16.40 -20.73
CA ASP A 38 -6.41 -15.53 -20.86
C ASP A 38 -6.06 -14.18 -21.54
N PRO A 39 -5.68 -14.22 -22.83
CA PRO A 39 -5.53 -13.03 -23.66
C PRO A 39 -6.90 -12.47 -24.10
N THR A 40 -8.02 -12.92 -23.50
CA THR A 40 -9.38 -12.51 -23.87
C THR A 40 -9.97 -11.42 -22.98
N VAL A 41 -9.27 -10.99 -21.94
CA VAL A 41 -9.49 -9.65 -21.37
C VAL A 41 -9.01 -8.66 -22.43
N LYS A 42 -9.94 -8.32 -23.32
CA LYS A 42 -9.85 -7.27 -24.33
C LYS A 42 -8.97 -6.17 -23.78
N LYS A 43 -7.92 -5.88 -24.54
CA LYS A 43 -7.23 -4.61 -24.54
C LYS A 43 -8.28 -3.50 -24.70
N GLU A 44 -8.90 -3.09 -23.61
CA GLU A 44 -9.12 -1.68 -23.34
C GLU A 44 -7.68 -1.15 -23.13
N ALA A 45 -6.88 -0.99 -24.19
CA ALA A 45 -6.85 0.26 -24.94
C ALA A 45 -7.09 1.37 -23.93
N PRO A 46 -6.04 2.00 -23.37
CA PRO A 46 -6.20 3.21 -22.59
C PRO A 46 -7.14 4.11 -23.38
N LYS A 47 -8.40 4.15 -22.93
CA LYS A 47 -9.44 4.94 -23.54
C LYS A 47 -8.91 6.34 -23.34
N GLU A 48 -8.51 6.94 -24.46
CA GLU A 48 -8.29 8.37 -24.62
C GLU A 48 -9.15 9.09 -23.59
N ALA A 49 -8.50 9.65 -22.58
CA ALA A 49 -9.19 10.44 -21.58
C ALA A 49 -10.01 11.47 -22.35
N PRO A 50 -11.35 11.52 -22.18
CA PRO A 50 -12.13 12.52 -22.87
C PRO A 50 -11.56 13.87 -22.46
N LYS A 51 -11.17 14.66 -23.46
CA LYS A 51 -10.83 16.07 -23.33
C LYS A 51 -12.01 16.75 -22.62
N VAL A 52 -11.92 16.89 -21.31
CA VAL A 52 -12.90 17.64 -20.52
C VAL A 52 -12.65 19.10 -20.84
N ALA A 53 -13.55 19.66 -21.65
CA ALA A 53 -13.67 21.10 -21.81
C ALA A 53 -13.88 21.76 -20.44
N PRO A 54 -13.32 22.94 -20.17
CA PRO A 54 -13.36 23.56 -18.85
C PRO A 54 -14.80 23.85 -18.42
N ALA A 55 -15.22 23.26 -17.30
CA ALA A 55 -16.46 23.57 -16.60
C ALA A 55 -16.12 24.08 -15.18
N PRO A 56 -16.96 24.96 -14.61
CA PRO A 56 -16.58 26.14 -13.84
C PRO A 56 -16.00 25.83 -12.45
N PRO A 57 -15.32 26.81 -11.80
CA PRO A 57 -14.66 26.60 -10.51
C PRO A 57 -15.65 26.14 -9.46
N VAL A 58 -15.51 24.89 -9.02
CA VAL A 58 -16.15 24.40 -7.80
C VAL A 58 -15.28 24.89 -6.67
N GLU A 59 -15.88 25.69 -5.79
CA GLU A 59 -15.28 26.23 -4.56
C GLU A 59 -14.48 25.15 -3.83
N GLU A 60 -13.18 25.38 -3.81
CA GLU A 60 -12.18 24.68 -3.02
C GLU A 60 -12.55 24.86 -1.54
N PRO A 61 -12.90 23.80 -0.78
CA PRO A 61 -12.77 23.91 0.66
C PRO A 61 -11.27 24.00 0.92
N GLU A 62 -10.82 25.18 1.36
CA GLU A 62 -9.43 25.48 1.68
C GLU A 62 -8.77 24.26 2.35
N PRO A 63 -7.76 23.63 1.73
CA PRO A 63 -6.97 22.65 2.44
C PRO A 63 -6.20 23.44 3.48
N VAL A 64 -6.68 23.38 4.73
CA VAL A 64 -5.93 23.80 5.90
C VAL A 64 -4.67 22.93 5.89
N ALA A 65 -3.62 23.46 5.26
CA ALA A 65 -2.33 22.85 5.15
C ALA A 65 -1.67 22.96 6.53
N GLU A 66 -2.11 22.10 7.44
CA GLU A 66 -1.38 21.85 8.67
C GLU A 66 -0.10 21.09 8.29
N SER A 67 0.99 21.86 8.37
CA SER A 67 2.40 21.48 8.29
C SER A 67 2.70 20.01 8.62
N GLY A 68 3.03 19.23 7.59
CA GLY A 68 3.82 18.00 7.76
C GLY A 68 3.67 16.94 6.67
N VAL A 69 2.57 16.91 5.91
CA VAL A 69 2.32 15.93 4.83
C VAL A 69 1.43 16.56 3.76
N SER A 70 1.71 16.33 2.47
CA SER A 70 0.90 16.90 1.38
C SER A 70 -0.50 16.29 1.34
N GLY A 71 -1.49 17.09 0.97
CA GLY A 71 -2.88 16.64 0.83
C GLY A 71 -3.05 15.45 -0.14
N GLU A 72 -2.19 15.38 -1.15
CA GLU A 72 -2.11 14.23 -2.06
C GLU A 72 -1.82 12.92 -1.33
N VAL A 73 -0.85 12.91 -0.41
CA VAL A 73 -0.50 11.70 0.36
C VAL A 73 -1.65 11.32 1.30
N ILE A 74 -2.34 12.29 1.90
CA ILE A 74 -3.52 12.04 2.73
C ILE A 74 -4.65 11.42 1.89
N ALA A 75 -4.88 11.93 0.68
CA ALA A 75 -5.88 11.40 -0.25
C ALA A 75 -5.55 9.98 -0.74
N VAL A 76 -4.29 9.68 -1.02
CA VAL A 76 -3.86 8.32 -1.39
C VAL A 76 -4.02 7.35 -0.21
N ILE A 77 -3.66 7.77 1.00
CA ILE A 77 -3.85 6.95 2.21
C ILE A 77 -5.33 6.68 2.46
N SER A 78 -6.19 7.69 2.36
CA SER A 78 -7.64 7.52 2.57
C SER A 78 -8.27 6.65 1.48
N ALA A 79 -7.85 6.79 0.21
CA ALA A 79 -8.30 5.95 -0.89
C ALA A 79 -7.87 4.47 -0.70
N ALA A 80 -6.64 4.22 -0.25
CA ALA A 80 -6.16 2.87 0.05
C ALA A 80 -6.96 2.22 1.20
N LEU A 81 -7.26 2.99 2.26
CA LEU A 81 -8.10 2.52 3.37
C LEU A 81 -9.54 2.25 2.91
N ALA A 82 -10.10 3.10 2.05
CA ALA A 82 -11.41 2.90 1.45
C ALA A 82 -11.46 1.61 0.60
N ALA A 83 -10.43 1.35 -0.20
CA ALA A 83 -10.31 0.11 -0.97
C ALA A 83 -10.18 -1.14 -0.07
N TYR A 84 -9.59 -0.99 1.11
CA TYR A 84 -9.50 -2.06 2.12
C TYR A 84 -10.83 -2.29 2.86
N GLY A 85 -11.87 -1.49 2.57
CA GLY A 85 -13.19 -1.59 3.18
C GLY A 85 -13.37 -0.73 4.44
N CYS A 86 -12.43 0.16 4.76
CA CYS A 86 -12.63 1.16 5.80
C CYS A 86 -13.55 2.28 5.27
N SER A 87 -14.70 2.48 5.91
CA SER A 87 -15.60 3.58 5.57
C SER A 87 -15.03 4.94 5.99
N ALA A 88 -15.41 6.02 5.30
CA ALA A 88 -14.93 7.38 5.58
C ALA A 88 -15.17 7.82 7.05
N GLY A 89 -16.19 7.27 7.74
CA GLY A 89 -16.45 7.53 9.15
C GLY A 89 -15.47 6.88 10.14
N GLN A 90 -14.64 5.93 9.69
CA GLN A 90 -13.61 5.28 10.51
C GLN A 90 -12.29 6.07 10.52
N ILE A 91 -12.10 7.00 9.59
CA ILE A 91 -10.89 7.81 9.49
C ILE A 91 -11.14 9.15 10.19
N ARG A 92 -10.72 9.27 11.46
CA ARG A 92 -10.92 10.51 12.24
C ARG A 92 -9.88 11.58 11.95
N ALA A 93 -8.61 11.20 11.79
CA ALA A 93 -7.52 12.12 11.48
C ALA A 93 -6.31 11.35 10.95
N VAL A 94 -5.58 11.96 10.00
CA VAL A 94 -4.28 11.47 9.52
C VAL A 94 -3.24 12.48 9.95
N ARG A 95 -2.34 12.09 10.85
CA ARG A 95 -1.26 12.95 11.34
C ARG A 95 0.10 12.28 11.13
N PRO A 96 1.12 13.02 10.66
CA PRO A 96 2.48 12.51 10.67
C PRO A 96 2.89 12.21 12.11
N ILE A 97 3.52 11.06 12.32
CA ILE A 97 4.04 10.64 13.62
C ILE A 97 5.55 10.81 13.57
N ASP A 98 6.11 11.50 14.57
CA ASP A 98 7.56 11.59 14.75
C ASP A 98 8.16 10.20 15.00
N ARG A 99 9.44 10.01 14.67
CA ARG A 99 10.16 8.72 14.76
C ARG A 99 10.01 8.03 16.13
N GLN A 100 9.84 8.78 17.22
CA GLN A 100 9.63 8.20 18.57
C GLN A 100 8.18 7.82 18.88
N GLY A 101 7.19 8.36 18.15
CA GLY A 101 5.77 8.09 18.38
C GLY A 101 5.36 6.65 18.06
N TRP A 102 6.10 5.96 17.20
CA TRP A 102 5.91 4.53 16.91
C TRP A 102 6.10 3.63 18.14
N LYS A 103 6.95 4.02 19.09
CA LYS A 103 7.18 3.24 20.32
C LYS A 103 6.01 3.29 21.29
N GLN A 104 5.13 4.29 21.17
CA GLN A 104 4.03 4.54 22.12
C GLN A 104 2.65 4.21 21.54
N SER A 105 2.53 3.96 20.24
CA SER A 105 1.23 3.74 19.54
C SER A 105 0.39 2.62 20.15
N GLY A 106 1.01 1.51 20.58
CA GLY A 106 0.33 0.39 21.22
C GLY A 106 -0.14 0.65 22.67
N ARG A 107 0.41 1.67 23.35
CA ARG A 107 0.05 1.99 24.74
C ARG A 107 -1.22 2.83 24.86
N PHE A 108 -1.58 3.57 23.81
CA PHE A 108 -2.78 4.41 23.79
C PHE A 108 -4.08 3.62 23.59
N GLN A 109 -4.01 2.35 23.17
CA GLN A 109 -5.19 1.54 22.87
C GLN A 109 -5.85 0.93 24.13
N GLY A 110 -5.24 1.05 25.30
CA GLY A 110 -5.76 0.53 26.58
C GLY A 110 -6.51 1.54 27.46
N GLY A 111 -6.71 2.78 27.01
CA GLY A 111 -7.23 3.87 27.86
C GLY A 111 -8.68 4.29 27.63
N ASN A 112 -9.28 4.00 26.47
CA ASN A 112 -10.60 4.53 26.11
C ASN A 112 -11.62 3.40 25.89
N THR A 113 -12.07 2.83 27.01
CA THR A 113 -13.35 2.13 27.12
C THR A 113 -14.13 2.80 28.25
N GLN A 114 -14.69 3.98 27.96
CA GLN A 114 -15.80 4.64 28.66
C GLN A 114 -16.53 5.50 27.63
#